data_AF-A0AAD3D4Q3-F1
#
_entry.id   AF-A0AAD3D4Q3-F1
#
_cell.length_a   1.000
_cell.length_b   1.000
_cell.length_c   1.000
_cell.angle_alpha   90.00
_cell.angle_beta   90.00
_cell.angle_gamma   90.00
#
_symmetry.space_group_name_H-M   'P 1'
#
loop_
_entity.id
_entity.type
_entity.pdbx_description
1 polymer ?
#
loop_
_entity_poly.entity_id
_entity_poly.type
_entity_poly.pdbx_seq_one_letter_code
_entity_poly.pdbx_strand_id
1 'polypeptide(L)'
;MVNIATKKASPLIQQNAKARMSKKEGDEIEVEMTNKWKKHNPPQFDNSKLSMTTQYVMKKQLGAEDRESATDNYVKMGDDDARMTHDVSTYDTYDTIEHVTIEDEVYDRRSEVTRARQNAERGPHAVQTLSFFAGMVLVFGSIVDFQWAIEGAEAVPPEFFMVVTYTWIFGVFIMALEGRAVLLNIASLHSMVSNYFKILRFLWGRGLFLAFVGSLEYSLGTSISIYIGIGIMALGGIMFLLGMIYKVILNRKLDKIPQEDELQSKFNFFDTDEDGFINREEFRDLIISMKLEEFEEIDFDVEFVGVDLDSDGLASFPDVVRWVDSIRYRNQSLMSVFENAAIFIV
;
A
#
# COMPACT_ATOMS: atom_id res chain seq x y z
N MET A 1 53.45 27.22 -40.15
CA MET A 1 52.13 26.84 -40.68
C MET A 1 51.58 25.71 -39.83
N VAL A 2 50.73 26.00 -38.85
CA VAL A 2 50.08 24.99 -38.01
C VAL A 2 48.57 25.11 -38.27
N ASN A 3 48.03 24.09 -38.96
CA ASN A 3 46.62 23.95 -39.30
C ASN A 3 45.84 23.57 -38.03
N ILE A 4 44.98 24.46 -37.54
CA ILE A 4 44.03 24.14 -36.45
C ILE A 4 42.81 23.50 -37.09
N ALA A 5 42.79 22.16 -37.10
CA ALA A 5 41.63 21.39 -37.48
C ALA A 5 40.56 21.44 -36.38
N THR A 6 39.41 22.01 -36.69
CA THR A 6 38.20 22.03 -35.87
C THR A 6 37.69 20.60 -35.63
N LYS A 7 37.85 20.06 -34.42
CA LYS A 7 37.18 18.83 -33.97
C LYS A 7 35.68 19.11 -33.80
N LYS A 8 34.85 18.49 -34.65
CA LYS A 8 33.40 18.39 -34.43
C LYS A 8 33.13 17.67 -33.10
N ALA A 9 32.32 18.29 -32.24
CA ALA A 9 31.87 17.68 -30.99
C ALA A 9 31.01 16.44 -31.26
N SER A 10 31.12 15.44 -30.37
CA SER A 10 30.37 14.17 -30.43
C SER A 10 28.85 14.40 -30.41
N PRO A 11 28.05 13.62 -31.17
CA PRO A 11 26.59 13.78 -31.28
C PRO A 11 25.85 13.83 -29.93
N LEU A 12 26.35 13.10 -28.93
CA LEU A 12 25.79 13.07 -27.57
C LEU A 12 25.89 14.41 -26.83
N ILE A 13 26.92 15.21 -27.10
CA ILE A 13 27.11 16.51 -26.45
C ILE A 13 26.13 17.54 -27.05
N GLN A 14 25.86 17.46 -28.34
CA GLN A 14 24.87 18.34 -29.00
C GLN A 14 23.44 17.98 -28.61
N GLN A 15 23.13 16.71 -28.41
CA GLN A 15 21.81 16.26 -27.97
C GLN A 15 21.51 16.67 -26.53
N ASN A 16 22.49 16.55 -25.62
CA ASN A 16 22.36 17.02 -24.24
C ASN A 16 22.29 18.56 -24.13
N ALA A 17 22.96 19.30 -25.02
CA ALA A 17 22.84 20.75 -25.09
C ALA A 17 21.45 21.20 -25.59
N LYS A 18 20.89 20.52 -26.60
CA LYS A 18 19.51 20.77 -27.07
C LYS A 18 18.45 20.46 -26.03
N ALA A 19 18.59 19.35 -25.29
CA ALA A 19 17.65 18.99 -24.22
C ALA A 19 17.67 19.99 -23.06
N ARG A 20 18.84 20.54 -22.71
CA ARG A 20 18.97 21.59 -21.68
C ARG A 20 18.37 22.93 -22.11
N MET A 21 18.45 23.29 -23.40
CA MET A 21 17.81 24.51 -23.90
C MET A 21 16.28 24.37 -23.96
N SER A 22 15.76 23.22 -24.41
CA SER A 22 14.32 22.93 -24.42
C SER A 22 13.70 22.92 -23.02
N LYS A 23 14.43 22.45 -22.00
CA LYS A 23 13.97 22.51 -20.61
C LYS A 23 13.91 23.94 -20.07
N LYS A 24 14.90 24.77 -20.43
CA LYS A 24 14.96 26.17 -20.00
C LYS A 24 13.89 27.04 -20.67
N GLU A 25 13.56 26.75 -21.94
CA GLU A 25 12.41 27.36 -22.65
C GLU A 25 11.07 26.91 -22.04
N GLY A 26 10.93 25.64 -21.64
CA GLY A 26 9.73 25.16 -20.94
C GLY A 26 9.52 25.85 -19.59
N ASP A 27 10.58 25.98 -18.79
CA ASP A 27 10.53 26.63 -17.48
C ASP A 27 10.23 28.14 -17.60
N GLU A 28 10.75 28.84 -18.63
CA GLU A 28 10.43 30.26 -18.89
C GLU A 28 8.98 30.47 -19.36
N ILE A 29 8.45 29.56 -20.18
CA ILE A 29 7.04 29.59 -20.61
C ILE A 29 6.11 29.33 -19.42
N GLU A 30 6.45 28.41 -18.51
CA GLU A 30 5.65 28.12 -17.32
C GLU A 30 5.60 29.30 -16.34
N VAL A 31 6.72 30.02 -16.19
CA VAL A 31 6.80 31.26 -15.39
C VAL A 31 6.05 32.42 -16.04
N GLU A 32 6.06 32.54 -17.38
CA GLU A 32 5.28 33.56 -18.09
C GLU A 32 3.77 33.26 -18.03
N MET A 33 3.36 32.00 -18.13
CA MET A 33 1.96 31.57 -18.02
C MET A 33 1.41 31.79 -16.60
N THR A 34 2.18 31.48 -15.55
CA THR A 34 1.78 31.75 -14.16
C THR A 34 1.71 33.24 -13.84
N ASN A 35 2.58 34.06 -14.42
CA ASN A 35 2.53 35.52 -14.28
C ASN A 35 1.38 36.16 -15.07
N LYS A 36 0.97 35.59 -16.21
CA LYS A 36 -0.27 35.98 -16.91
C LYS A 36 -1.52 35.59 -16.12
N TRP A 37 -1.53 34.41 -15.50
CA TRP A 37 -2.65 33.93 -14.68
C TRP A 37 -2.94 34.82 -13.47
N LYS A 38 -1.91 35.40 -12.84
CA LYS A 38 -2.07 36.32 -11.70
C LYS A 38 -2.56 37.72 -12.07
N LYS A 39 -2.55 38.10 -13.35
CA LYS A 39 -2.82 39.47 -13.80
C LYS A 39 -4.23 39.67 -14.36
N HIS A 40 -5.02 38.61 -14.54
CA HIS A 40 -6.43 38.70 -14.96
C HIS A 40 -7.32 37.93 -13.98
N ASN A 41 -8.33 38.61 -13.46
CA ASN A 41 -9.39 38.05 -12.61
C ASN A 41 -9.93 36.77 -13.27
N PRO A 42 -9.95 35.60 -12.60
CA PRO A 42 -10.41 34.37 -13.23
C PRO A 42 -11.89 34.51 -13.62
N PRO A 43 -12.31 33.93 -14.77
CA PRO A 43 -13.72 33.92 -15.12
C PRO A 43 -14.51 33.25 -13.98
N GLN A 44 -15.65 33.84 -13.59
CA GLN A 44 -16.54 33.21 -12.62
C GLN A 44 -16.91 31.82 -13.14
N PHE A 45 -16.44 30.79 -12.45
CA PHE A 45 -16.76 29.41 -12.77
C PHE A 45 -18.20 29.14 -12.36
N ASP A 46 -19.01 28.69 -13.32
CA ASP A 46 -20.38 28.28 -13.07
C ASP A 46 -20.37 26.92 -12.34
N ASN A 47 -20.52 26.97 -11.02
CA ASN A 47 -20.50 25.80 -10.16
C ASN A 47 -21.68 24.84 -10.41
N SER A 48 -22.71 25.24 -11.18
CA SER A 48 -23.86 24.39 -11.46
C SER A 48 -23.57 23.21 -12.40
N LYS A 49 -22.37 23.17 -13.01
CA LYS A 49 -21.96 22.11 -13.96
C LYS A 49 -20.91 21.13 -13.41
N LEU A 50 -20.51 21.27 -12.15
CA LEU A 50 -19.57 20.35 -11.51
C LEU A 50 -20.31 19.18 -10.88
N SER A 51 -19.79 17.95 -11.05
CA SER A 51 -20.33 16.78 -10.34
C SER A 51 -20.24 17.00 -8.83
N MET A 52 -21.20 16.46 -8.07
CA MET A 52 -21.27 16.65 -6.61
C MET A 52 -19.98 16.21 -5.90
N THR A 53 -19.33 15.15 -6.38
CA THR A 53 -18.03 14.66 -5.88
C THR A 53 -16.94 15.71 -6.01
N THR A 54 -16.92 16.47 -7.11
CA THR A 54 -15.93 17.52 -7.36
C THR A 54 -16.16 18.72 -6.45
N GLN A 55 -17.42 19.07 -6.19
CA GLN A 55 -17.78 20.14 -5.25
C GLN A 55 -17.39 19.78 -3.81
N TYR A 56 -17.60 18.52 -3.40
CA TYR A 56 -17.27 18.02 -2.07
C TYR A 56 -15.75 18.01 -1.82
N VAL A 57 -14.96 17.53 -2.79
CA VAL A 57 -13.49 17.52 -2.70
C VAL A 57 -12.92 18.93 -2.65
N MET A 58 -13.45 19.87 -3.44
CA MET A 58 -13.04 21.28 -3.37
C MET A 58 -13.37 21.93 -2.02
N LYS A 59 -14.54 21.65 -1.45
CA LYS A 59 -14.94 22.17 -0.13
C LYS A 59 -14.06 21.65 1.01
N LYS A 60 -13.49 20.46 0.85
CA LYS A 60 -12.60 19.82 1.83
C LYS A 60 -11.14 20.27 1.68
N GLN A 61 -10.71 20.62 0.46
CA GLN A 61 -9.36 21.14 0.18
C GLN A 61 -9.21 22.63 0.48
N LEU A 62 -10.28 23.42 0.31
CA LEU A 62 -10.38 24.79 0.80
C LEU A 62 -10.83 24.73 2.26
N GLY A 63 -9.88 24.56 3.18
CA GLY A 63 -10.15 24.48 4.62
C GLY A 63 -10.96 25.67 5.13
N ALA A 64 -12.27 25.52 5.19
CA ALA A 64 -13.17 26.35 5.97
C ALA A 64 -13.39 25.63 7.30
N GLU A 65 -12.55 25.96 8.28
CA GLU A 65 -12.98 25.96 9.67
C GLU A 65 -14.23 26.83 9.77
N ASP A 66 -15.35 26.23 10.16
CA ASP A 66 -16.31 26.75 11.15
C ASP A 66 -17.48 25.78 11.25
N ARG A 67 -17.37 24.85 12.21
CA ARG A 67 -18.48 24.06 12.74
C ARG A 67 -19.07 24.82 13.93
N GLU A 68 -19.89 25.83 13.67
CA GLU A 68 -20.90 26.33 14.61
C GLU A 68 -21.79 27.36 13.91
N SER A 69 -23.03 26.97 13.54
CA SER A 69 -24.23 27.82 13.31
C SER A 69 -25.14 27.33 12.18
N ALA A 70 -25.56 26.06 12.18
CA ALA A 70 -26.55 25.58 11.20
C ALA A 70 -27.76 24.87 11.80
N THR A 71 -28.03 25.06 13.10
CA THR A 71 -29.18 24.41 13.77
C THR A 71 -30.17 25.36 14.44
N ASP A 72 -30.06 26.68 14.27
CA ASP A 72 -30.87 27.63 15.07
C ASP A 72 -31.75 28.62 14.29
N ASN A 73 -32.00 28.40 13.00
CA ASN A 73 -32.83 29.32 12.18
C ASN A 73 -33.99 28.62 11.45
N TYR A 74 -34.76 27.81 12.16
CA TYR A 74 -36.05 27.29 11.64
C TYR A 74 -37.21 27.49 12.62
N VAL A 75 -37.30 28.63 13.30
CA VAL A 75 -38.56 29.06 13.93
C VAL A 75 -38.65 30.59 13.92
N LYS A 76 -39.30 31.17 12.90
CA LYS A 76 -40.18 32.38 12.92
C LYS A 76 -40.13 33.16 11.60
N MET A 77 -41.24 33.11 10.88
CA MET A 77 -41.89 34.15 10.04
C MET A 77 -42.82 33.36 9.10
N GLY A 78 -44.14 33.47 9.16
CA GLY A 78 -44.94 34.69 9.26
C GLY A 78 -45.59 34.88 7.90
N ASP A 79 -46.92 34.76 7.86
CA ASP A 79 -47.80 34.78 6.70
C ASP A 79 -47.48 35.92 5.72
N ASP A 80 -47.46 35.61 4.41
CA ASP A 80 -48.24 36.30 3.35
C ASP A 80 -47.77 35.89 1.93
N ASP A 81 -48.77 35.54 1.12
CA ASP A 81 -48.87 35.59 -0.34
C ASP A 81 -48.04 34.72 -1.32
N ALA A 82 -48.85 34.14 -2.22
CA ALA A 82 -48.61 33.83 -3.65
C ALA A 82 -47.90 32.52 -4.03
N ARG A 83 -48.77 31.54 -4.37
CA ARG A 83 -48.62 30.48 -5.40
C ARG A 83 -47.38 30.60 -6.31
N MET A 84 -46.45 29.66 -6.14
CA MET A 84 -45.82 28.95 -7.25
C MET A 84 -45.54 27.51 -6.80
N THR A 85 -46.29 26.58 -7.38
CA THR A 85 -46.07 25.14 -7.26
C THR A 85 -44.77 24.78 -7.99
N HIS A 86 -43.71 24.48 -7.24
CA HIS A 86 -42.71 23.54 -7.69
C HIS A 86 -42.76 22.37 -6.72
N ASP A 87 -43.35 21.27 -7.16
CA ASP A 87 -43.11 19.94 -6.60
C ASP A 87 -41.61 19.69 -6.68
N VAL A 88 -40.89 20.02 -5.60
CA VAL A 88 -39.58 19.43 -5.36
C VAL A 88 -39.88 18.06 -4.79
N SER A 89 -39.70 17.07 -5.66
CA SER A 89 -39.84 15.65 -5.36
C SER A 89 -39.10 15.35 -4.05
N THR A 90 -39.86 14.92 -3.03
CA THR A 90 -39.31 14.29 -1.83
C THR A 90 -38.69 12.93 -2.13
N TYR A 91 -38.68 12.47 -3.38
CA TYR A 91 -38.08 11.21 -3.79
C TYR A 91 -36.56 11.31 -3.95
N ASP A 92 -36.01 12.48 -4.30
CA ASP A 92 -34.57 12.63 -4.52
C ASP A 92 -33.75 12.65 -3.22
N THR A 93 -34.36 13.05 -2.09
CA THR A 93 -33.65 13.21 -0.81
C THR A 93 -33.40 11.87 -0.11
N TYR A 94 -34.31 10.89 -0.23
CA TYR A 94 -34.12 9.57 0.40
C TYR A 94 -33.03 8.77 -0.32
N ASP A 95 -33.04 8.80 -1.65
CA ASP A 95 -32.06 8.10 -2.49
C ASP A 95 -30.64 8.66 -2.26
N THR A 96 -30.52 9.99 -2.17
CA THR A 96 -29.25 10.65 -1.89
C THR A 96 -28.72 10.37 -0.47
N ILE A 97 -29.60 10.30 0.55
CA ILE A 97 -29.19 9.99 1.93
C ILE A 97 -28.78 8.53 2.07
N GLU A 98 -29.52 7.60 1.46
CA GLU A 98 -29.22 6.17 1.51
C GLU A 98 -27.91 5.85 0.78
N HIS A 99 -27.70 6.41 -0.43
CA HIS A 99 -26.43 6.29 -1.16
C HIS A 99 -25.23 6.86 -0.37
N VAL A 100 -25.37 8.01 0.27
CA VAL A 100 -24.30 8.60 1.10
C VAL A 100 -23.98 7.72 2.32
N THR A 101 -25.00 7.13 2.96
CA THR A 101 -24.77 6.24 4.12
C THR A 101 -24.11 4.91 3.75
N ILE A 102 -24.43 4.36 2.57
CA ILE A 102 -23.81 3.11 2.07
C ILE A 102 -22.35 3.37 1.67
N GLU A 103 -22.07 4.47 0.96
CA GLU A 103 -20.70 4.84 0.61
C GLU A 103 -19.83 5.07 1.85
N ASP A 104 -20.37 5.72 2.89
CA ASP A 104 -19.64 5.95 4.15
C ASP A 104 -19.36 4.61 4.90
N GLU A 105 -20.30 3.66 4.92
CA GLU A 105 -20.10 2.34 5.56
C GLU A 105 -19.08 1.47 4.80
N VAL A 106 -19.17 1.46 3.46
CA VAL A 106 -18.21 0.75 2.58
C VAL A 106 -16.80 1.34 2.76
N TYR A 107 -16.69 2.67 2.79
CA TYR A 107 -15.41 3.35 3.00
C TYR A 107 -14.79 3.01 4.36
N ASP A 108 -15.58 3.03 5.44
CA ASP A 108 -15.09 2.72 6.79
C ASP A 108 -14.55 1.29 6.87
N ARG A 109 -15.30 0.32 6.32
CA ARG A 109 -14.91 -1.09 6.33
C ARG A 109 -13.68 -1.38 5.45
N ARG A 110 -13.53 -0.69 4.32
CA ARG A 110 -12.32 -0.75 3.49
C ARG A 110 -11.10 -0.19 4.20
N SER A 111 -11.28 0.91 4.92
CA SER A 111 -10.23 1.50 5.76
C SER A 111 -9.77 0.51 6.84
N GLU A 112 -10.70 -0.26 7.39
CA GLU A 112 -10.48 -1.27 8.40
C GLU A 112 -9.67 -2.48 7.91
N VAL A 113 -9.95 -2.98 6.70
CA VAL A 113 -9.18 -4.07 6.06
C VAL A 113 -7.77 -3.58 5.72
N THR A 114 -7.67 -2.37 5.16
CA THR A 114 -6.39 -1.73 4.83
C THR A 114 -5.52 -1.55 6.07
N ARG A 115 -6.10 -1.08 7.19
CA ARG A 115 -5.40 -0.95 8.47
C ARG A 115 -4.96 -2.29 9.04
N ALA A 116 -5.82 -3.31 9.01
CA ALA A 116 -5.45 -4.65 9.46
C ALA A 116 -4.26 -5.22 8.66
N ARG A 117 -4.26 -4.98 7.34
CA ARG A 117 -3.15 -5.36 6.46
C ARG A 117 -1.88 -4.61 6.78
N GLN A 118 -1.95 -3.29 6.91
CA GLN A 118 -0.80 -2.47 7.30
C GLN A 118 -0.22 -2.93 8.64
N ASN A 119 -1.06 -3.30 9.60
CA ASN A 119 -0.62 -3.83 10.89
C ASN A 119 0.05 -5.22 10.75
N ALA A 120 -0.46 -6.10 9.89
CA ALA A 120 0.15 -7.41 9.65
C ALA A 120 1.49 -7.34 8.89
N GLU A 121 1.58 -6.43 7.91
CA GLU A 121 2.79 -6.25 7.12
C GLU A 121 3.85 -5.46 7.89
N ARG A 122 3.48 -4.31 8.43
CA ARG A 122 4.40 -3.34 9.05
C ARG A 122 4.51 -3.53 10.55
N GLY A 123 3.40 -3.77 11.25
CA GLY A 123 3.37 -3.75 12.70
C GLY A 123 3.54 -2.34 13.30
N PRO A 124 3.54 -2.24 14.64
CA PRO A 124 3.69 -0.96 15.34
C PRO A 124 5.04 -0.30 15.04
N HIS A 125 5.04 1.03 14.88
CA HIS A 125 6.27 1.80 14.65
C HIS A 125 7.33 1.59 15.73
N ALA A 126 6.93 1.48 17.01
CA ALA A 126 7.85 1.23 18.11
C ALA A 126 8.66 -0.06 17.93
N VAL A 127 8.01 -1.13 17.47
CA VAL A 127 8.66 -2.42 17.25
C VAL A 127 9.67 -2.34 16.11
N GLN A 128 9.32 -1.65 15.01
CA GLN A 128 10.24 -1.43 13.89
C GLN A 128 11.47 -0.63 14.31
N THR A 129 11.28 0.44 15.08
CA THR A 129 12.37 1.27 15.58
C THR A 129 13.30 0.46 16.47
N LEU A 130 12.75 -0.39 17.36
CA LEU A 130 13.57 -1.30 18.17
C LEU A 130 14.34 -2.29 17.32
N SER A 131 13.73 -2.86 16.28
CA SER A 131 14.41 -3.79 15.36
C SER A 131 15.51 -3.12 14.54
N PHE A 132 15.31 -1.85 14.15
CA PHE A 132 16.34 -1.05 13.50
C PHE A 132 17.57 -0.87 14.42
N PHE A 133 17.33 -0.48 15.67
CA PHE A 133 18.42 -0.36 16.66
C PHE A 133 19.05 -1.71 17.00
N ALA A 134 18.27 -2.80 17.03
CA ALA A 134 18.80 -4.15 17.20
C ALA A 134 19.80 -4.51 16.09
N GLY A 135 19.48 -4.18 14.83
CA GLY A 135 20.42 -4.35 13.71
C GLY A 135 21.72 -3.54 13.89
N MET A 136 21.61 -2.30 14.39
CA MET A 136 22.77 -1.46 14.68
C MET A 136 23.64 -2.02 15.81
N VAL A 137 23.02 -2.38 16.94
CA VAL A 137 23.69 -2.98 18.10
C VAL A 137 24.40 -4.28 17.71
N LEU A 138 23.79 -5.09 16.84
CA LEU A 138 24.38 -6.33 16.34
C LEU A 138 25.65 -6.08 15.50
N VAL A 139 25.65 -5.09 14.61
CA VAL A 139 26.86 -4.73 13.84
C VAL A 139 27.97 -4.24 14.76
N PHE A 140 27.66 -3.33 15.69
CA PHE A 140 28.69 -2.79 16.60
C PHE A 140 29.20 -3.84 17.59
N GLY A 141 28.32 -4.69 18.14
CA GLY A 141 28.69 -5.77 19.06
C GLY A 141 29.68 -6.73 18.40
N SER A 142 29.34 -7.23 17.22
CA SER A 142 30.21 -8.13 16.46
C SER A 142 31.52 -7.50 15.97
N ILE A 143 31.57 -6.18 15.73
CA ILE A 143 32.85 -5.48 15.48
C ILE A 143 33.75 -5.52 16.71
N VAL A 144 33.20 -5.26 17.90
CA VAL A 144 33.96 -5.32 19.15
C VAL A 144 34.45 -6.74 19.42
N ASP A 145 33.59 -7.75 19.20
CA ASP A 145 33.98 -9.16 19.33
C ASP A 145 35.13 -9.53 18.39
N PHE A 146 35.09 -9.04 17.14
CA PHE A 146 36.17 -9.27 16.18
C PHE A 146 37.49 -8.59 16.59
N GLN A 147 37.42 -7.36 17.11
CA GLN A 147 38.60 -6.64 17.59
C GLN A 147 39.25 -7.39 18.75
N TRP A 148 38.47 -7.83 19.74
CA TRP A 148 38.98 -8.62 20.86
C TRP A 148 39.55 -9.97 20.42
N ALA A 149 38.94 -10.62 19.43
CA ALA A 149 39.47 -11.86 18.87
C ALA A 149 40.85 -11.67 18.21
N ILE A 150 41.07 -10.55 17.50
CA ILE A 150 42.36 -10.22 16.88
C ILE A 150 43.41 -9.88 17.94
N GLU A 151 43.05 -9.13 18.98
CA GLU A 151 44.00 -8.71 20.03
C GLU A 151 44.42 -9.86 20.94
N GLY A 152 43.51 -10.80 21.21
CA GLY A 152 43.70 -11.88 22.19
C GLY A 152 44.25 -13.19 21.61
N ALA A 153 44.21 -13.41 20.30
CA ALA A 153 44.56 -14.69 19.68
C ALA A 153 45.72 -14.58 18.68
N GLU A 154 46.55 -15.62 18.62
CA GLU A 154 47.58 -15.74 17.57
C GLU A 154 46.95 -15.91 16.18
N ALA A 155 45.78 -16.54 16.10
CA ALA A 155 44.98 -16.68 14.88
C ALA A 155 43.48 -16.75 15.22
N VAL A 156 42.66 -16.09 14.41
CA VAL A 156 41.19 -16.13 14.55
C VAL A 156 40.65 -17.40 13.87
N PRO A 157 39.84 -18.22 14.57
CA PRO A 157 39.23 -19.40 13.97
C PRO A 157 38.36 -19.05 12.74
N PRO A 158 38.44 -19.80 11.62
CA PRO A 158 37.68 -19.52 10.42
C PRO A 158 36.16 -19.49 10.65
N GLU A 159 35.65 -20.36 11.53
CA GLU A 159 34.23 -20.43 11.90
C GLU A 159 33.75 -19.14 12.56
N PHE A 160 34.54 -18.57 13.47
CA PHE A 160 34.23 -17.31 14.14
C PHE A 160 34.20 -16.16 13.12
N PHE A 161 35.20 -16.10 12.23
CA PHE A 161 35.27 -15.09 11.18
C PHE A 161 34.05 -15.13 10.25
N MET A 162 33.60 -16.33 9.86
CA MET A 162 32.40 -16.50 9.04
C MET A 162 31.15 -15.98 9.76
N VAL A 163 30.93 -16.36 11.02
CA VAL A 163 29.74 -15.94 11.78
C VAL A 163 29.73 -14.42 11.93
N VAL A 164 30.84 -13.79 12.32
CA VAL A 164 30.97 -12.32 12.42
C VAL A 164 30.67 -11.62 11.09
N THR A 165 31.18 -12.17 9.98
CA THR A 165 30.91 -11.58 8.66
C THR A 165 29.42 -11.65 8.31
N TYR A 166 28.76 -12.77 8.60
CA TYR A 166 27.32 -12.91 8.38
C TYR A 166 26.51 -12.00 9.31
N THR A 167 26.91 -11.80 10.57
CA THR A 167 26.22 -10.89 11.48
C THR A 167 26.33 -9.45 11.00
N TRP A 168 27.46 -9.01 10.45
CA TRP A 168 27.55 -7.68 9.81
C TRP A 168 26.59 -7.51 8.63
N ILE A 169 26.58 -8.49 7.72
CA ILE A 169 25.71 -8.47 6.54
C ILE A 169 24.24 -8.46 6.97
N PHE A 170 23.85 -9.33 7.90
CA PHE A 170 22.48 -9.40 8.38
C PHE A 170 22.08 -8.18 9.21
N GLY A 171 22.97 -7.62 10.03
CA GLY A 171 22.71 -6.41 10.79
C GLY A 171 22.45 -5.20 9.89
N VAL A 172 23.27 -5.02 8.83
CA VAL A 172 23.02 -4.00 7.80
C VAL A 172 21.71 -4.26 7.05
N PHE A 173 21.42 -5.53 6.75
CA PHE A 173 20.17 -5.90 6.09
C PHE A 173 18.93 -5.62 6.97
N ILE A 174 18.98 -5.90 8.27
CA ILE A 174 17.93 -5.55 9.25
C ILE A 174 17.74 -4.03 9.31
N MET A 175 18.83 -3.26 9.40
CA MET A 175 18.75 -1.80 9.37
C MET A 175 18.10 -1.29 8.09
N ALA A 176 18.39 -1.90 6.93
CA ALA A 176 17.78 -1.51 5.68
C ALA A 176 16.30 -1.90 5.58
N LEU A 177 15.90 -3.06 6.12
CA LEU A 177 14.51 -3.51 6.17
C LEU A 177 13.64 -2.62 7.07
N GLU A 178 14.17 -2.20 8.22
CA GLU A 178 13.45 -1.44 9.25
C GLU A 178 13.68 0.08 9.15
N GLY A 179 14.60 0.52 8.28
CA GLY A 179 15.00 1.93 8.11
C GLY A 179 13.85 2.86 7.73
N ARG A 180 12.74 2.33 7.19
CA ARG A 180 11.50 3.10 6.97
C ARG A 180 10.99 3.81 8.22
N ALA A 181 11.14 3.19 9.40
CA ALA A 181 10.71 3.77 10.67
C ALA A 181 11.49 5.07 11.01
N VAL A 182 12.69 5.22 10.46
CA VAL A 182 13.60 6.36 10.67
C VAL A 182 13.73 7.21 9.40
N LEU A 183 12.74 7.15 8.50
CA LEU A 183 12.71 7.89 7.23
C LEU A 183 13.86 7.57 6.25
N LEU A 184 14.60 6.48 6.46
CA LEU A 184 15.59 5.97 5.51
C LEU A 184 14.89 5.07 4.48
N ASN A 185 14.29 5.68 3.46
CA ASN A 185 13.55 4.95 2.43
C ASN A 185 14.45 4.54 1.25
N ILE A 186 14.91 3.29 1.25
CA ILE A 186 15.66 2.71 0.13
C ILE A 186 14.69 1.94 -0.77
N ALA A 187 14.10 2.63 -1.75
CA ALA A 187 13.09 2.06 -2.65
C ALA A 187 13.55 0.77 -3.35
N SER A 188 14.82 0.72 -3.78
CA SER A 188 15.39 -0.46 -4.46
C SER A 188 15.41 -1.70 -3.58
N LEU A 189 15.69 -1.55 -2.28
CA LEU A 189 15.80 -2.68 -1.36
C LEU A 189 14.41 -3.22 -1.03
N HIS A 190 13.41 -2.35 -0.90
CA HIS A 190 12.04 -2.81 -0.71
C HIS A 190 11.51 -3.59 -1.90
N SER A 191 11.79 -3.13 -3.12
CA SER A 191 11.41 -3.86 -4.33
C SER A 191 12.10 -5.23 -4.40
N MET A 192 13.40 -5.29 -4.07
CA MET A 192 14.13 -6.56 -4.02
C MET A 192 13.53 -7.53 -2.99
N VAL A 193 13.28 -7.05 -1.77
CA VAL A 193 12.73 -7.88 -0.68
C VAL A 193 11.31 -8.33 -1.00
N SER A 194 10.46 -7.47 -1.57
CA SER A 194 9.10 -7.85 -1.96
C SER A 194 9.09 -8.90 -3.07
N ASN A 195 10.07 -8.85 -3.98
CA ASN A 195 10.13 -9.74 -5.13
C ASN A 195 10.73 -11.11 -4.78
N TYR A 196 11.80 -11.14 -3.99
CA TYR A 196 12.54 -12.38 -3.68
C TYR A 196 12.20 -12.98 -2.32
N PHE A 197 11.92 -12.15 -1.31
CA PHE A 197 11.71 -12.59 0.07
C PHE A 197 10.32 -12.20 0.57
N LYS A 198 9.30 -12.78 -0.05
CA LYS A 198 7.90 -12.54 0.32
C LYS A 198 7.66 -12.72 1.82
N ILE A 199 8.31 -13.69 2.48
CA ILE A 199 8.21 -13.93 3.93
C ILE A 199 8.61 -12.70 4.78
N LEU A 200 9.64 -11.97 4.36
CA LEU A 200 10.14 -10.78 5.05
C LEU A 200 9.26 -9.54 4.84
N ARG A 201 8.24 -9.63 3.97
CA ARG A 201 7.23 -8.58 3.85
C ARG A 201 6.37 -8.48 5.10
N PHE A 202 6.12 -9.60 5.79
CA PHE A 202 5.25 -9.64 6.97
C PHE A 202 6.03 -9.49 8.26
N LEU A 203 5.38 -8.94 9.29
CA LEU A 203 5.98 -8.77 10.61
C LEU A 203 6.45 -10.09 11.22
N TRP A 204 5.67 -11.18 11.05
CA TRP A 204 6.03 -12.48 11.62
C TRP A 204 7.29 -13.08 10.98
N GLY A 205 7.44 -12.95 9.65
CA GLY A 205 8.61 -13.46 8.94
C GLY A 205 9.87 -12.67 9.29
N ARG A 206 9.75 -11.35 9.47
CA ARG A 206 10.83 -10.51 10.00
C ARG A 206 11.20 -10.89 11.43
N GLY A 207 10.22 -11.16 12.28
CA GLY A 207 10.44 -11.65 13.65
C GLY A 207 11.23 -12.97 13.68
N LEU A 208 10.86 -13.93 12.82
CA LEU A 208 11.58 -15.20 12.67
C LEU A 208 13.01 -14.98 12.17
N PHE A 209 13.20 -14.07 11.22
CA PHE A 209 14.54 -13.71 10.74
C PHE A 209 15.39 -13.05 11.84
N LEU A 210 14.83 -12.15 12.64
CA LEU A 210 15.53 -11.58 13.80
C LEU A 210 15.91 -12.66 14.81
N ALA A 211 15.02 -13.61 15.10
CA ALA A 211 15.33 -14.71 16.02
C ALA A 211 16.48 -15.59 15.49
N PHE A 212 16.49 -15.88 14.19
CA PHE A 212 17.59 -16.59 13.54
C PHE A 212 18.91 -15.81 13.67
N VAL A 213 18.93 -14.53 13.33
CA VAL A 213 20.14 -13.70 13.41
C VAL A 213 20.62 -13.56 14.86
N GLY A 214 19.71 -13.42 15.83
CA GLY A 214 20.04 -13.41 17.26
C GLY A 214 20.65 -14.74 17.75
N SER A 215 20.22 -15.88 17.19
CA SER A 215 20.82 -17.18 17.50
C SER A 215 22.22 -17.34 16.93
N LEU A 216 22.50 -16.74 15.76
CA LEU A 216 23.86 -16.67 15.21
C LEU A 216 24.77 -15.83 16.10
N GLU A 217 24.31 -14.66 16.56
CA GLU A 217 25.06 -13.81 17.48
C GLU A 217 25.33 -14.52 18.82
N TYR A 218 24.32 -15.21 19.36
CA TYR A 218 24.48 -16.03 20.56
C TYR A 218 25.56 -17.11 20.39
N SER A 219 25.66 -17.71 19.20
CA SER A 219 26.64 -18.76 18.91
C SER A 219 28.10 -18.30 18.95
N LEU A 220 28.38 -17.00 18.87
CA LEU A 220 29.74 -16.45 19.02
C LEU A 220 30.31 -16.70 20.42
N GLY A 221 29.44 -16.83 21.42
CA GLY A 221 29.82 -17.27 22.77
C GLY A 221 30.61 -16.25 23.60
N THR A 222 30.85 -15.03 23.11
CA THR A 222 31.42 -13.96 23.94
C THR A 222 30.36 -13.47 24.92
N SER A 223 30.79 -12.90 26.05
CA SER A 223 29.86 -12.40 27.06
C SER A 223 28.90 -11.35 26.48
N ILE A 224 29.38 -10.45 25.62
CA ILE A 224 28.55 -9.42 25.01
C ILE A 224 27.60 -10.02 23.97
N SER A 225 28.09 -10.86 23.05
CA SER A 225 27.24 -11.45 22.00
C SER A 225 26.15 -12.33 22.60
N ILE A 226 26.39 -13.02 23.71
CA ILE A 226 25.37 -13.82 24.41
C ILE A 226 24.18 -12.94 24.84
N TYR A 227 24.44 -11.81 25.52
CA TYR A 227 23.36 -10.92 25.98
C TYR A 227 22.64 -10.24 24.81
N ILE A 228 23.38 -9.78 23.80
CA ILE A 228 22.82 -9.18 22.58
C ILE A 228 21.95 -10.21 21.85
N GLY A 229 22.48 -11.41 21.62
CA GLY A 229 21.80 -12.51 20.93
C GLY A 229 20.50 -12.90 21.62
N ILE A 230 20.51 -13.09 22.95
CA ILE A 230 19.28 -13.37 23.73
C ILE A 230 18.26 -12.23 23.58
N GLY A 231 18.70 -10.97 23.67
CA GLY A 231 17.83 -9.81 23.53
C GLY A 231 17.16 -9.75 22.15
N ILE A 232 17.93 -10.01 21.09
CA ILE A 232 17.44 -10.01 19.71
C ILE A 232 16.51 -11.21 19.44
N MET A 233 16.83 -12.39 19.99
CA MET A 233 15.95 -13.55 19.93
C MET A 233 14.61 -13.29 20.61
N ALA A 234 14.61 -12.66 21.80
CA ALA A 234 13.40 -12.29 22.51
C ALA A 234 12.57 -11.28 21.69
N LEU A 235 13.20 -10.25 21.12
CA LEU A 235 12.54 -9.29 20.24
C LEU A 235 11.94 -9.97 19.01
N GLY A 236 12.69 -10.86 18.36
CA GLY A 236 12.23 -11.65 17.22
C GLY A 236 11.03 -12.53 17.56
N GLY A 237 11.04 -13.17 18.72
CA GLY A 237 9.91 -13.96 19.25
C GLY A 237 8.65 -13.11 19.49
N ILE A 238 8.79 -11.93 20.10
CA ILE A 238 7.69 -10.99 20.30
C ILE A 238 7.11 -10.54 18.96
N MET A 239 7.96 -10.17 18.01
CA MET A 239 7.54 -9.79 16.66
C MET A 239 6.83 -10.92 15.91
N PHE A 240 7.33 -12.14 16.06
CA PHE A 240 6.70 -13.33 15.49
C PHE A 240 5.28 -13.50 16.02
N LEU A 241 5.09 -13.47 17.34
CA LEU A 241 3.78 -13.60 17.97
C LEU A 241 2.82 -12.46 17.58
N LEU A 242 3.29 -11.21 17.63
CA LEU A 242 2.49 -10.06 17.20
C LEU A 242 2.08 -10.17 15.73
N GLY A 243 3.02 -10.56 14.87
CA GLY A 243 2.75 -10.74 13.45
C GLY A 243 1.72 -11.85 13.18
N MET A 244 1.78 -12.95 13.93
CA MET A 244 0.79 -14.02 13.86
C MET A 244 -0.60 -13.55 14.32
N ILE A 245 -0.67 -12.76 15.40
CA ILE A 245 -1.95 -12.19 15.86
C ILE A 245 -2.54 -11.25 14.80
N TYR A 246 -1.75 -10.32 14.26
CA TYR A 246 -2.23 -9.42 13.20
C TYR A 246 -2.64 -10.18 11.94
N LYS A 247 -1.95 -11.26 11.61
CA LYS A 247 -2.31 -12.13 10.49
C LYS A 247 -3.66 -12.82 10.71
N VAL A 248 -3.93 -13.36 11.91
CA VAL A 248 -5.25 -13.95 12.23
C VAL A 248 -6.35 -12.89 12.13
N ILE A 249 -6.11 -11.68 12.62
CA ILE A 249 -7.06 -10.56 12.52
C ILE A 249 -7.32 -10.23 11.05
N LEU A 250 -6.28 -10.17 10.21
CA LEU A 250 -6.42 -9.92 8.79
C LEU A 250 -7.22 -11.03 8.09
N ASN A 251 -6.89 -12.29 8.34
CA ASN A 251 -7.57 -13.43 7.72
C ASN A 251 -9.06 -13.43 8.06
N ARG A 252 -9.43 -13.18 9.32
CA ARG A 252 -10.85 -13.06 9.72
C ARG A 252 -11.60 -11.94 9.00
N LYS A 253 -10.90 -10.87 8.61
CA LYS A 253 -11.50 -9.81 7.79
C LYS A 253 -11.63 -10.25 6.33
N LEU A 254 -10.69 -11.02 5.80
CA LEU A 254 -10.69 -11.53 4.43
C LEU A 254 -11.61 -12.75 4.21
N ASP A 255 -11.93 -13.51 5.25
CA ASP A 255 -12.87 -14.64 5.19
C ASP A 255 -14.30 -14.20 4.83
N LYS A 256 -14.57 -12.89 4.87
CA LYS A 256 -15.82 -12.28 4.39
C LYS A 256 -15.89 -12.16 2.86
N ILE A 257 -14.79 -12.43 2.13
CA ILE A 257 -14.83 -12.50 0.67
C ILE A 257 -15.59 -13.80 0.29
N PRO A 258 -16.61 -13.73 -0.58
CA PRO A 258 -17.48 -14.87 -0.91
C PRO A 258 -16.72 -16.03 -1.53
N GLN A 259 -16.92 -17.25 -1.00
CA GLN A 259 -16.30 -18.48 -1.51
C GLN A 259 -16.87 -18.88 -2.87
N GLU A 260 -16.19 -19.78 -3.58
CA GLU A 260 -16.57 -20.20 -4.94
C GLU A 260 -18.04 -20.64 -5.04
N ASP A 261 -18.56 -21.37 -4.05
CA ASP A 261 -19.97 -21.79 -4.00
C ASP A 261 -20.94 -20.59 -3.90
N GLU A 262 -20.61 -19.60 -3.07
CA GLU A 262 -21.41 -18.38 -2.92
C GLU A 262 -21.30 -17.51 -4.19
N LEU A 263 -20.09 -17.42 -4.76
CA LEU A 263 -19.82 -16.74 -6.02
C LEU A 263 -20.62 -17.37 -7.17
N GLN A 264 -20.71 -18.69 -7.25
CA GLN A 264 -21.49 -19.39 -8.26
C GLN A 264 -22.98 -19.10 -8.12
N SER A 265 -23.50 -19.13 -6.89
CA SER A 265 -24.91 -18.82 -6.64
C SER A 265 -25.27 -17.39 -7.02
N LYS A 266 -24.34 -16.43 -6.81
CA LYS A 266 -24.51 -15.03 -7.18
C LYS A 266 -24.35 -14.83 -8.68
N PHE A 267 -23.37 -15.47 -9.30
CA PHE A 267 -23.17 -15.44 -10.74
C PHE A 267 -24.44 -15.87 -11.48
N ASN A 268 -24.98 -17.05 -11.14
CA ASN A 268 -26.21 -17.57 -11.74
C ASN A 268 -27.44 -16.70 -11.47
N PHE A 269 -27.41 -15.84 -10.45
CA PHE A 269 -28.51 -14.91 -10.16
C PHE A 269 -28.46 -13.67 -11.06
N PHE A 270 -27.26 -13.23 -11.47
CA PHE A 270 -27.06 -12.07 -12.33
C PHE A 270 -27.00 -12.41 -13.82
N ASP A 271 -26.57 -13.62 -14.16
CA ASP A 271 -26.72 -14.22 -15.50
C ASP A 271 -28.22 -14.42 -15.79
N THR A 272 -28.86 -13.36 -16.28
CA THR A 272 -30.32 -13.28 -16.40
C THR A 272 -30.85 -14.03 -17.62
N ASP A 273 -30.03 -14.17 -18.65
CA ASP A 273 -30.34 -14.91 -19.86
C ASP A 273 -29.84 -16.37 -19.84
N GLU A 274 -29.20 -16.78 -18.74
CA GLU A 274 -28.68 -18.14 -18.49
C GLU A 274 -27.71 -18.60 -19.59
N ASP A 275 -26.94 -17.66 -20.16
CA ASP A 275 -26.01 -17.93 -21.26
C ASP A 275 -24.64 -18.42 -20.76
N GLY A 276 -24.41 -18.36 -19.44
CA GLY A 276 -23.18 -18.76 -18.76
C GLY A 276 -22.13 -17.65 -18.66
N PHE A 277 -22.50 -16.42 -19.02
CA PHE A 277 -21.68 -15.23 -19.01
C PHE A 277 -22.39 -14.09 -18.28
N ILE A 278 -21.63 -13.06 -17.90
CA ILE A 278 -22.20 -11.81 -17.42
C ILE A 278 -21.63 -10.65 -18.22
N ASN A 279 -22.49 -9.69 -18.56
CA ASN A 279 -22.10 -8.45 -19.21
C ASN A 279 -21.54 -7.43 -18.20
N ARG A 280 -21.14 -6.25 -18.69
CA ARG A 280 -20.51 -5.21 -17.87
C ARG A 280 -21.43 -4.71 -16.75
N GLU A 281 -22.71 -4.51 -17.05
CA GLU A 281 -23.70 -4.03 -16.11
C GLU A 281 -23.97 -5.08 -15.01
N GLU A 282 -24.13 -6.35 -15.40
CA GLU A 282 -24.31 -7.47 -14.48
C GLU A 282 -23.08 -7.70 -13.61
N PHE A 283 -21.87 -7.54 -14.17
CA PHE A 283 -20.63 -7.61 -13.40
C PHE A 283 -20.56 -6.52 -12.33
N ARG A 284 -20.99 -5.30 -12.63
CA ARG A 284 -21.07 -4.21 -11.65
C ARG A 284 -22.02 -4.55 -10.51
N ASP A 285 -23.22 -5.02 -10.84
CA ASP A 285 -24.23 -5.38 -9.84
C ASP A 285 -23.81 -6.60 -9.01
N LEU A 286 -23.13 -7.57 -9.64
CA LEU A 286 -22.51 -8.71 -8.98
C LEU A 286 -21.50 -8.25 -7.91
N ILE A 287 -20.59 -7.34 -8.25
CA ILE A 287 -19.57 -6.79 -7.32
C ILE A 287 -20.23 -6.11 -6.12
N ILE A 288 -21.22 -5.26 -6.37
CA ILE A 288 -21.97 -4.54 -5.32
C ILE A 288 -22.71 -5.53 -4.42
N SER A 289 -23.37 -6.53 -5.02
CA SER A 289 -24.12 -7.55 -4.27
C SER A 289 -23.24 -8.40 -3.36
N MET A 290 -21.98 -8.56 -3.74
CA MET A 290 -20.95 -9.32 -3.01
C MET A 290 -20.10 -8.45 -2.11
N LYS A 291 -20.33 -7.12 -2.11
CA LYS A 291 -19.61 -6.14 -1.29
C LYS A 291 -18.09 -6.18 -1.50
N LEU A 292 -17.63 -6.50 -2.71
CA LEU A 292 -16.20 -6.64 -3.00
C LEU A 292 -15.45 -5.29 -2.92
N GLU A 293 -16.17 -4.19 -3.12
CA GLU A 293 -15.74 -2.81 -2.91
C GLU A 293 -15.34 -2.49 -1.46
N GLU A 294 -15.79 -3.29 -0.48
CA GLU A 294 -15.34 -3.18 0.92
C GLU A 294 -13.89 -3.67 1.11
N PHE A 295 -13.29 -4.37 0.14
CA PHE A 295 -11.97 -4.97 0.26
C PHE A 295 -10.89 -4.31 -0.62
N GLU A 296 -11.27 -3.76 -1.77
CA GLU A 296 -10.36 -3.15 -2.74
C GLU A 296 -10.99 -1.93 -3.43
N GLU A 297 -10.17 -1.01 -3.97
CA GLU A 297 -10.70 0.01 -4.89
C GLU A 297 -11.00 -0.67 -6.21
N ILE A 298 -12.26 -0.71 -6.60
CA ILE A 298 -12.68 -1.34 -7.83
C ILE A 298 -13.15 -0.23 -8.76
N ASP A 299 -12.38 0.01 -9.82
CA ASP A 299 -12.87 0.72 -11.00
C ASP A 299 -13.48 -0.33 -11.92
N PHE A 300 -14.82 -0.37 -11.97
CA PHE A 300 -15.57 -1.39 -12.68
C PHE A 300 -15.16 -1.52 -14.15
N ASP A 301 -14.90 -0.39 -14.82
CA ASP A 301 -14.57 -0.39 -16.24
C ASP A 301 -13.17 -0.95 -16.48
N VAL A 302 -12.23 -0.67 -15.58
CA VAL A 302 -10.85 -1.17 -15.65
C VAL A 302 -10.80 -2.64 -15.25
N GLU A 303 -11.51 -3.03 -14.19
CA GLU A 303 -11.50 -4.40 -13.67
C GLU A 303 -12.25 -5.35 -14.61
N PHE A 304 -13.34 -4.93 -15.25
CA PHE A 304 -14.03 -5.74 -16.26
C PHE A 304 -13.11 -6.09 -17.43
N VAL A 305 -12.32 -5.12 -17.92
CA VAL A 305 -11.31 -5.36 -18.98
C VAL A 305 -10.20 -6.31 -18.49
N GLY A 306 -9.93 -6.33 -17.19
CA GLY A 306 -8.99 -7.28 -16.58
C GLY A 306 -9.57 -8.69 -16.38
N VAL A 307 -10.88 -8.82 -16.26
CA VAL A 307 -11.62 -10.08 -16.13
C VAL A 307 -11.84 -10.72 -17.50
N ASP A 308 -12.23 -9.94 -18.49
CA ASP A 308 -12.46 -10.34 -19.88
C ASP A 308 -11.12 -10.65 -20.60
N LEU A 309 -10.64 -11.88 -20.41
CA LEU A 309 -9.32 -12.33 -20.89
C LEU A 309 -9.28 -12.60 -22.40
N ASP A 310 -10.41 -12.96 -23.00
CA ASP A 310 -10.56 -13.21 -24.44
C ASP A 310 -11.11 -12.01 -25.21
N SER A 311 -11.43 -10.91 -24.51
CA SER A 311 -11.87 -9.64 -25.06
C SER A 311 -13.16 -9.75 -25.88
N ASP A 312 -14.06 -10.65 -25.48
CA ASP A 312 -15.35 -10.88 -26.12
C ASP A 312 -16.45 -9.94 -25.59
N GLY A 313 -16.13 -9.14 -24.57
CA GLY A 313 -17.05 -8.20 -23.92
C GLY A 313 -17.95 -8.84 -22.88
N LEU A 314 -17.71 -10.11 -22.54
CA LEU A 314 -18.43 -10.92 -21.58
C LEU A 314 -17.45 -11.50 -20.55
N ALA A 315 -17.94 -11.82 -19.36
CA ALA A 315 -17.14 -12.48 -18.33
C ALA A 315 -17.72 -13.85 -18.03
N SER A 316 -16.96 -14.91 -18.31
CA SER A 316 -17.36 -16.27 -17.95
C SER A 316 -17.16 -16.52 -16.45
N PHE A 317 -17.90 -17.48 -15.88
CA PHE A 317 -17.73 -17.85 -14.46
C PHE A 317 -16.25 -18.14 -14.08
N PRO A 318 -15.47 -18.92 -14.85
CA PRO A 318 -14.02 -19.11 -14.59
C PRO A 318 -13.20 -17.82 -14.52
N ASP A 319 -13.57 -16.79 -15.28
CA ASP A 319 -12.85 -15.52 -15.30
C ASP A 319 -13.18 -14.68 -14.07
N VAL A 320 -14.46 -14.65 -13.68
CA VAL A 320 -14.90 -14.04 -12.42
C VAL A 320 -14.26 -14.75 -11.23
N VAL A 321 -14.21 -16.08 -11.21
CA VAL A 321 -13.51 -16.85 -10.16
C VAL A 321 -12.04 -16.47 -10.09
N ARG A 322 -11.33 -16.44 -11.23
CA ARG A 322 -9.93 -16.02 -11.27
C ARG A 322 -9.73 -14.60 -10.79
N TRP A 323 -10.63 -13.69 -11.11
CA TRP A 323 -10.56 -12.31 -10.67
C TRP A 323 -10.80 -12.17 -9.17
N VAL A 324 -11.83 -12.82 -8.61
CA VAL A 324 -12.08 -12.86 -7.16
C VAL A 324 -10.92 -13.52 -6.42
N ASP A 325 -10.34 -14.59 -6.99
CA ASP A 325 -9.12 -15.21 -6.48
C ASP A 325 -7.91 -14.29 -6.57
N SER A 326 -7.83 -13.42 -7.58
CA SER A 326 -6.81 -12.39 -7.66
C SER A 326 -6.97 -11.37 -6.55
N ILE A 327 -8.20 -10.95 -6.21
CA ILE A 327 -8.50 -10.07 -5.07
C ILE A 327 -8.07 -10.78 -3.77
N ARG A 328 -8.47 -12.05 -3.59
CA ARG A 328 -8.03 -12.87 -2.46
C ARG A 328 -6.51 -12.95 -2.39
N TYR A 329 -5.82 -13.21 -3.49
CA TYR A 329 -4.37 -13.38 -3.54
C TYR A 329 -3.62 -12.06 -3.35
N ARG A 330 -4.06 -10.95 -3.98
CA ARG A 330 -3.59 -9.58 -3.73
C ARG A 330 -3.68 -9.26 -2.24
N ASN A 331 -4.68 -9.82 -1.56
CA ASN A 331 -4.93 -9.62 -0.12
C ASN A 331 -4.29 -10.69 0.81
N GLN A 332 -4.02 -11.91 0.34
CA GLN A 332 -3.52 -13.04 1.14
C GLN A 332 -2.04 -13.39 0.90
N SER A 333 -1.44 -12.96 -0.22
CA SER A 333 -0.19 -13.35 -0.93
C SER A 333 0.96 -14.15 -0.28
N LEU A 334 0.76 -15.01 0.72
CA LEU A 334 1.71 -16.02 1.17
C LEU A 334 1.09 -17.31 1.75
N MET A 335 -0.23 -17.37 1.99
CA MET A 335 -0.84 -18.56 2.59
C MET A 335 -0.73 -19.80 1.69
N SER A 336 -1.05 -19.69 0.40
CA SER A 336 -1.04 -20.86 -0.49
C SER A 336 0.35 -21.50 -0.68
N VAL A 337 1.44 -20.73 -0.61
CA VAL A 337 2.79 -21.26 -0.81
C VAL A 337 3.25 -22.06 0.43
N PHE A 338 2.91 -21.60 1.63
CA PHE A 338 3.31 -22.27 2.87
C PHE A 338 2.30 -23.30 3.37
N GLU A 339 1.02 -23.18 3.08
CA GLU A 339 0.04 -24.25 3.35
C GLU A 339 0.38 -25.49 2.54
N ASN A 340 0.72 -25.32 1.26
CA ASN A 340 1.23 -26.42 0.44
C ASN A 340 2.58 -26.94 0.97
N ALA A 341 3.52 -26.07 1.38
CA ALA A 341 4.79 -26.53 1.94
C ALA A 341 4.66 -27.22 3.31
N ALA A 342 3.70 -26.81 4.15
CA ALA A 342 3.42 -27.43 5.45
C ALA A 342 2.74 -28.79 5.27
N ILE A 343 1.91 -28.96 4.25
CA ILE A 343 1.39 -30.27 3.82
C ILE A 343 2.53 -31.19 3.33
N PHE A 344 3.63 -30.66 2.81
CA PHE A 344 4.81 -31.44 2.43
C PHE A 344 5.78 -31.74 3.59
N ILE A 345 5.60 -31.11 4.76
CA ILE A 345 6.46 -31.27 5.95
C ILE A 345 5.82 -32.20 7.00
N VAL A 346 4.54 -32.53 6.87
CA VAL A 346 3.84 -33.58 7.64
C VAL A 346 3.76 -34.85 6.78
#